data_AF-A0A804HJK9-F1
#
_entry.id   AF-A0A804HJK9-F1
#
_cell.length_a   1.000
_cell.length_b   1.000
_cell.length_c   1.000
_cell.angle_alpha   90.00
_cell.angle_beta   90.00
_cell.angle_gamma   90.00
#
_symmetry.space_group_name_H-M   'P 1'
#
loop_
_entity.id
_entity.type
_entity.pdbx_description
1 polymer ?
#
loop_
_entity_poly.entity_id
_entity_poly.type
_entity_poly.pdbx_seq_one_letter_code
_entity_poly.pdbx_strand_id
1 'polypeptide(L)'
;MADQAPFDTDVNTLTRFVMEEGRKARGTGELTQLLNSLCTAVKAISSAVRKAGIAHLYGIAGSTNVTGDQVKKLDVLSNDLVMNMLKSSFATCVLVSEEDKHAIIVEPEKRGKYVVCFDPLDGSSNIDCLVSVGTIFGIYRKKSTDEPSEKDALQPGRNLVAAGYALYGSATMLVLAMDCGVNCFMLDPFPESLAGVSGPQDEWCPCAATPAQRSPAHRSPHPGLGDPVRSSSLHLSFLV
;
A
#
# COMPACT_ATOMS: atom_id res chain seq x y z
N MET A 1 -24.25 -28.42 -22.56
CA MET A 1 -24.46 -27.03 -23.01
C MET A 1 -23.70 -26.16 -22.03
N ALA A 2 -22.65 -25.48 -22.50
CA ALA A 2 -21.86 -24.57 -21.67
C ALA A 2 -22.73 -23.37 -21.32
N ASP A 3 -22.81 -23.07 -20.02
CA ASP A 3 -23.51 -21.91 -19.49
C ASP A 3 -22.73 -20.65 -19.91
N GLN A 4 -23.14 -20.05 -21.03
CA GLN A 4 -22.64 -18.73 -21.45
C GLN A 4 -23.35 -17.69 -20.58
N ALA A 5 -22.80 -17.44 -19.40
CA ALA A 5 -23.15 -16.26 -18.64
C ALA A 5 -22.90 -15.02 -19.54
N PRO A 6 -23.84 -14.06 -19.62
CA PRO A 6 -23.65 -12.84 -20.40
C PRO A 6 -22.40 -12.10 -19.90
N PHE A 7 -21.66 -11.48 -20.83
CA PHE A 7 -20.47 -10.69 -20.49
C PHE A 7 -20.82 -9.61 -19.46
N ASP A 8 -20.18 -9.67 -18.30
CA ASP A 8 -20.30 -8.64 -17.28
C ASP A 8 -19.35 -7.48 -17.62
N THR A 9 -19.91 -6.39 -18.11
CA THR A 9 -19.17 -5.16 -18.43
C THR A 9 -19.02 -4.24 -17.21
N ASP A 10 -19.59 -4.60 -16.05
CA ASP A 10 -19.58 -3.77 -14.84
C ASP A 10 -18.31 -4.03 -14.00
N VAL A 11 -17.17 -3.51 -14.47
CA VAL A 11 -15.88 -3.74 -13.78
C VAL A 11 -15.80 -2.91 -12.50
N ASN A 12 -15.54 -3.58 -11.38
CA ASN A 12 -15.36 -2.95 -10.06
C ASN A 12 -13.89 -2.68 -9.75
N THR A 13 -13.37 -1.60 -10.29
CA THR A 13 -11.95 -1.24 -10.24
C THR A 13 -11.62 -0.62 -8.88
N LEU A 14 -10.34 -0.63 -8.47
CA LEU A 14 -9.96 -0.04 -7.18
C LEU A 14 -10.45 1.40 -7.03
N THR A 15 -10.29 2.22 -8.08
CA THR A 15 -10.73 3.62 -8.08
C THR A 15 -12.22 3.70 -7.82
N ARG A 16 -13.02 2.88 -8.51
CA ARG A 16 -14.47 2.82 -8.30
C ARG A 16 -14.82 2.37 -6.89
N PHE A 17 -14.20 1.29 -6.40
CA PHE A 17 -14.39 0.79 -5.06
C PHE A 17 -14.13 1.88 -3.99
N VAL A 18 -12.98 2.55 -4.07
CA VAL A 18 -12.60 3.61 -3.12
C VAL A 18 -13.53 4.83 -3.22
N MET A 19 -14.00 5.18 -4.42
CA MET A 19 -14.99 6.25 -4.59
C MET A 19 -16.35 5.88 -3.98
N GLU A 20 -16.83 4.66 -4.20
CA GLU A 20 -18.09 4.18 -3.63
C GLU A 20 -18.05 4.11 -2.10
N GLU A 21 -16.96 3.57 -1.54
CA GLU A 21 -16.76 3.53 -0.08
C GLU A 21 -16.62 4.93 0.51
N GLY A 22 -15.88 5.83 -0.15
CA GLY A 22 -15.78 7.24 0.26
C GLY A 22 -17.13 7.96 0.27
N ARG A 23 -18.00 7.66 -0.70
CA ARG A 23 -19.37 8.19 -0.76
C ARG A 23 -20.25 7.65 0.38
N LYS A 24 -20.17 6.34 0.68
CA LYS A 24 -20.90 5.74 1.82
C LYS A 24 -20.46 6.35 3.15
N ALA A 25 -19.17 6.61 3.31
CA ALA A 25 -18.59 7.23 4.50
C ALA A 25 -18.84 8.76 4.61
N ARG A 26 -19.47 9.39 3.60
CA ARG A 26 -19.65 10.85 3.51
C ARG A 26 -18.35 11.64 3.70
N GLY A 27 -17.26 11.09 3.17
CA GLY A 27 -15.93 11.71 3.28
C GLY A 27 -15.76 12.93 2.36
N THR A 28 -14.73 13.74 2.63
CA THR A 28 -14.36 14.91 1.80
C THR A 28 -13.69 14.54 0.47
N GLY A 29 -13.38 13.26 0.24
CA GLY A 29 -12.65 12.76 -0.93
C GLY A 29 -11.11 12.73 -0.77
N GLU A 30 -10.55 13.35 0.27
CA GLU A 30 -9.10 13.38 0.49
C GLU A 30 -8.47 11.98 0.63
N LEU A 31 -9.15 11.02 1.28
CA LEU A 31 -8.65 9.64 1.37
C LEU A 31 -8.64 8.96 -0.01
N THR A 32 -9.65 9.23 -0.83
CA THR A 32 -9.74 8.70 -2.20
C THR A 32 -8.59 9.25 -3.04
N GLN A 33 -8.31 10.55 -2.93
CA GLN A 33 -7.17 11.18 -3.60
C GLN A 33 -5.83 10.58 -3.14
N LEU A 34 -5.66 10.39 -1.83
CA LEU A 34 -4.50 9.76 -1.23
C LEU A 34 -4.25 8.35 -1.79
N LEU A 35 -5.28 7.50 -1.80
CA LEU A 35 -5.20 6.13 -2.30
C LEU A 35 -4.92 6.10 -3.82
N ASN A 36 -5.48 7.03 -4.60
CA ASN A 36 -5.18 7.15 -6.02
C ASN A 36 -3.72 7.56 -6.28
N SER A 37 -3.19 8.52 -5.52
CA SER A 37 -1.77 8.89 -5.57
C SER A 37 -0.87 7.70 -5.24
N LEU A 38 -1.21 6.95 -4.18
CA LEU A 38 -0.47 5.74 -3.80
C LEU A 38 -0.52 4.67 -4.88
N CYS A 39 -1.68 4.42 -5.48
CA CYS A 39 -1.83 3.50 -6.61
C CYS A 39 -0.94 3.90 -7.80
N THR A 40 -0.78 5.20 -8.05
CA THR A 40 0.08 5.72 -9.10
C THR A 40 1.55 5.46 -8.79
N ALA A 41 1.98 5.67 -7.54
CA ALA A 41 3.32 5.31 -7.08
C ALA A 41 3.59 3.80 -7.24
N VAL A 42 2.65 2.96 -6.82
CA VAL A 42 2.75 1.49 -6.92
C VAL A 42 2.88 1.02 -8.37
N LYS A 43 2.13 1.61 -9.31
CA LYS A 43 2.28 1.30 -10.75
C LYS A 43 3.68 1.67 -11.26
N ALA A 44 4.18 2.85 -10.88
CA ALA A 44 5.51 3.31 -11.29
C ALA A 44 6.62 2.39 -10.72
N ILE A 45 6.54 2.03 -9.45
CA ILE A 45 7.46 1.08 -8.79
C ILE A 45 7.37 -0.28 -9.47
N SER A 46 6.16 -0.80 -9.71
CA SER A 46 5.98 -2.08 -10.41
C SER A 46 6.64 -2.10 -11.79
N SER A 47 6.55 -1.01 -12.56
CA SER A 47 7.23 -0.89 -13.86
C SER A 47 8.75 -0.84 -13.69
N ALA A 48 9.25 -0.13 -12.67
CA ALA A 48 10.68 -0.03 -12.38
C ALA A 48 11.26 -1.39 -11.93
N VAL A 49 10.60 -2.11 -11.01
CA VAL A 49 10.99 -3.45 -10.54
C VAL A 49 11.10 -4.43 -11.72
N ARG A 50 10.10 -4.46 -12.60
CA ARG A 50 10.09 -5.35 -13.78
C ARG A 50 11.17 -5.04 -14.81
N LYS A 51 11.68 -3.80 -14.83
CA LYS A 51 12.72 -3.33 -15.77
C LYS A 51 14.08 -3.17 -15.09
N ALA A 52 14.22 -3.52 -13.81
CA ALA A 52 15.39 -3.17 -13.02
C ALA A 52 16.70 -3.72 -13.61
N GLY A 53 16.66 -4.94 -14.19
CA GLY A 53 17.80 -5.54 -14.88
C GLY A 53 18.19 -4.92 -16.21
N ILE A 54 17.24 -4.32 -16.91
CA ILE A 54 17.46 -3.70 -18.22
C ILE A 54 17.90 -2.24 -18.03
N ALA A 55 17.36 -1.56 -17.03
CA ALA A 55 17.62 -0.15 -16.75
C ALA A 55 18.86 0.09 -15.86
N HIS A 56 19.68 -0.93 -15.61
CA HIS A 56 20.82 -0.88 -14.68
C HIS A 56 20.46 -0.31 -13.29
N LEU A 57 19.24 -0.61 -12.85
CA LEU A 57 18.73 -0.24 -11.52
C LEU A 57 19.15 -1.25 -10.45
N TYR A 58 19.74 -2.39 -10.83
CA TYR A 58 20.44 -3.26 -9.91
C TYR A 58 21.78 -2.63 -9.48
N GLY A 59 22.06 -2.72 -8.18
CA GLY A 59 23.30 -2.24 -7.57
C GLY A 59 23.12 -1.08 -6.59
N ILE A 60 24.25 -0.70 -6.02
CA ILE A 60 24.38 0.21 -4.89
C ILE A 60 24.19 1.66 -5.36
N ALA A 61 23.40 2.44 -4.64
CA ALA A 61 23.22 3.88 -4.86
C ALA A 61 24.44 4.71 -4.42
N GLY A 62 25.42 4.07 -3.77
CA GLY A 62 26.63 4.69 -3.26
C GLY A 62 26.50 5.28 -1.86
N SER A 63 25.35 5.10 -1.20
CA SER A 63 25.06 5.54 0.17
C SER A 63 24.76 4.35 1.10
N THR A 64 24.96 4.56 2.41
CA THR A 64 24.61 3.62 3.48
C THR A 64 23.42 4.22 4.24
N ASN A 65 22.36 3.44 4.49
CA ASN A 65 21.17 3.92 5.22
C ASN A 65 21.43 4.00 6.74
N VAL A 66 20.42 4.45 7.49
CA VAL A 66 20.49 4.60 8.96
C VAL A 66 20.54 3.27 9.72
N THR A 67 20.14 2.17 9.08
CA THR A 67 20.17 0.80 9.59
C THR A 67 21.46 0.04 9.25
N GLY A 68 22.34 0.61 8.41
CA GLY A 68 23.67 0.10 8.10
C GLY A 68 23.76 -0.72 6.80
N ASP A 69 22.69 -0.82 6.03
CA ASP A 69 22.62 -1.53 4.77
C ASP A 69 23.06 -0.64 3.58
N GLN A 70 23.57 -1.29 2.53
CA GLN A 70 23.90 -0.61 1.28
C GLN A 70 22.60 -0.24 0.56
N VAL A 71 22.35 1.06 0.42
CA VAL A 71 21.13 1.56 -0.22
C VAL A 71 21.11 1.10 -1.67
N LYS A 72 20.07 0.39 -2.09
CA LYS A 72 19.92 0.02 -3.51
C LYS A 72 19.31 1.19 -4.26
N LYS A 73 19.64 1.34 -5.54
CA LYS A 73 19.06 2.41 -6.37
C LYS A 73 17.54 2.36 -6.42
N LEU A 74 16.98 1.16 -6.32
CA LEU A 74 15.53 0.99 -6.35
C LEU A 74 14.85 1.44 -5.06
N ASP A 75 15.54 1.34 -3.93
CA ASP A 75 15.08 1.86 -2.64
C ASP A 75 14.89 3.37 -2.73
N VAL A 76 15.93 4.09 -3.17
CA VAL A 76 15.88 5.54 -3.40
C VAL A 76 14.76 5.92 -4.37
N LEU A 77 14.68 5.23 -5.51
CA LEU A 77 13.65 5.50 -6.52
C LEU A 77 12.24 5.30 -5.95
N SER A 78 12.01 4.21 -5.23
CA SER A 78 10.71 3.89 -4.65
C SER A 78 10.32 4.90 -3.58
N ASN A 79 11.25 5.29 -2.71
CA ASN A 79 11.04 6.32 -1.69
C ASN A 79 10.65 7.66 -2.33
N ASP A 80 11.42 8.12 -3.32
CA ASP A 80 11.15 9.37 -4.04
C ASP A 80 9.78 9.35 -4.75
N LEU A 81 9.43 8.23 -5.39
CA LEU A 81 8.14 8.08 -6.06
C LEU A 81 6.98 8.17 -5.06
N VAL A 82 7.04 7.45 -3.95
CA VAL A 82 6.00 7.46 -2.92
C VAL A 82 5.91 8.86 -2.29
N MET A 83 7.03 9.45 -1.85
CA MET A 83 7.04 10.79 -1.26
C MET A 83 6.43 11.85 -2.18
N ASN A 84 6.83 11.87 -3.45
CA ASN A 84 6.34 12.87 -4.40
C ASN A 84 4.84 12.70 -4.70
N MET A 85 4.35 11.46 -4.81
CA MET A 85 2.93 11.18 -5.03
C MET A 85 2.09 11.50 -3.79
N LEU A 86 2.58 11.21 -2.59
CA LEU A 86 1.89 11.53 -1.35
C LEU A 86 1.84 13.04 -1.10
N LYS A 87 2.94 13.77 -1.29
CA LYS A 87 2.95 15.24 -1.18
C LYS A 87 2.03 15.91 -2.20
N SER A 88 1.99 15.42 -3.44
CA SER A 88 1.09 15.97 -4.48
C SER A 88 -0.37 15.54 -4.33
N SER A 89 -0.69 14.67 -3.38
CA SER A 89 -2.08 14.27 -3.09
C SER A 89 -2.89 15.34 -2.35
N PHE A 90 -2.25 16.37 -1.78
CA PHE A 90 -2.88 17.37 -0.89
C PHE A 90 -3.63 16.78 0.31
N ALA A 91 -3.41 15.50 0.63
CA ALA A 91 -4.14 14.77 1.65
C ALA A 91 -3.28 14.46 2.89
N THR A 92 -1.95 14.57 2.79
CA THR A 92 -1.01 14.19 3.86
C THR A 92 -0.40 15.39 4.59
N CYS A 93 -0.09 15.23 5.87
CA CYS A 93 0.64 16.23 6.67
C CYS A 93 1.98 15.74 7.20
N VAL A 94 2.09 14.44 7.49
CA VAL A 94 3.31 13.81 8.01
C VAL A 94 3.54 12.50 7.28
N LEU A 95 4.77 12.28 6.84
CA LEU A 95 5.21 11.06 6.17
C LEU A 95 6.32 10.42 6.99
N VAL A 96 6.26 9.10 7.16
CA VAL A 96 7.33 8.31 7.80
C VAL A 96 7.70 7.21 6.83
N SER A 97 8.96 7.21 6.40
CA SER A 97 9.52 6.20 5.50
C SER A 97 10.54 5.36 6.26
N GLU A 98 10.69 4.10 5.90
CA GLU A 98 11.81 3.26 6.38
C GLU A 98 13.17 3.88 5.98
N GLU A 99 13.24 4.52 4.82
CA GLU A 99 14.48 5.06 4.24
C GLU A 99 14.92 6.42 4.84
N ASP A 100 14.04 7.09 5.60
CA ASP A 100 14.28 8.42 6.16
C ASP A 100 14.36 8.39 7.68
N LYS A 101 15.45 8.94 8.24
CA LYS A 101 15.68 8.95 9.70
C LYS A 101 14.60 9.66 10.50
N HIS A 102 14.01 10.70 9.92
CA HIS A 102 13.10 11.62 10.58
C HIS A 102 11.80 11.72 9.79
N ALA A 103 10.69 11.91 10.49
CA ALA A 103 9.42 12.14 9.84
C ALA A 103 9.48 13.40 8.95
N ILE A 104 8.98 13.28 7.72
CA ILE A 104 8.91 14.39 6.78
C ILE A 104 7.60 15.13 7.01
N ILE A 105 7.72 16.42 7.34
CA ILE A 105 6.57 17.32 7.50
C ILE A 105 6.25 17.94 6.14
N VAL A 106 5.02 17.77 5.67
CA VAL A 106 4.57 18.28 4.37
C VAL A 106 4.43 19.81 4.43
N GLU A 107 4.78 20.48 3.34
CA GLU A 107 4.75 21.94 3.23
C GLU A 107 3.29 22.47 3.34
N PRO A 108 3.04 23.61 4.02
CA PRO A 108 1.69 24.10 4.31
C PRO A 108 0.72 24.14 3.13
N GLU A 109 1.22 24.46 1.92
CA GLU A 109 0.42 24.59 0.69
C GLU A 109 -0.09 23.23 0.16
N LYS A 110 0.50 22.12 0.62
CA LYS A 110 0.21 20.75 0.19
C LYS A 110 -0.33 19.88 1.33
N ARG A 111 -0.61 20.45 2.50
CA ARG A 111 -1.06 19.70 3.68
C ARG A 111 -2.50 19.23 3.56
N GLY A 112 -2.72 17.96 3.93
CA GLY A 112 -4.03 17.46 4.30
C GLY A 112 -4.06 16.92 5.73
N LYS A 113 -5.00 16.02 6.03
CA LYS A 113 -5.26 15.53 7.40
C LYS A 113 -4.71 14.15 7.73
N TYR A 114 -4.02 13.51 6.80
CA TYR A 114 -3.54 12.14 6.96
C TYR A 114 -2.05 12.07 7.29
N VAL A 115 -1.69 11.12 8.13
CA VAL A 115 -0.31 10.72 8.41
C VAL A 115 -0.09 9.38 7.73
N VAL A 116 0.99 9.22 6.99
CA VAL A 116 1.28 7.99 6.25
C VAL A 116 2.63 7.43 6.69
N CYS A 117 2.62 6.20 7.15
CA CYS A 117 3.82 5.41 7.42
C CYS A 117 3.96 4.39 6.30
N PHE A 118 5.13 4.25 5.69
CA PHE A 118 5.33 3.32 4.59
C PHE A 118 6.74 2.74 4.55
N ASP A 119 6.83 1.53 4.03
CA ASP A 119 8.05 0.92 3.54
C ASP A 119 7.97 0.93 2.02
N PRO A 120 8.78 1.75 1.33
CA PRO A 120 8.66 1.96 -0.10
C PRO A 120 9.06 0.72 -0.91
N LEU A 121 9.97 -0.12 -0.40
CA LEU A 121 10.40 -1.35 -1.05
C LEU A 121 10.86 -2.44 -0.04
N ASP A 122 9.89 -3.14 0.54
CA ASP A 122 10.14 -4.28 1.42
C ASP A 122 10.78 -5.45 0.65
N GLY A 123 11.78 -6.06 1.28
CA GLY A 123 12.52 -7.18 0.71
C GLY A 123 13.50 -6.79 -0.40
N SER A 124 13.90 -5.53 -0.49
CA SER A 124 14.87 -5.03 -1.49
C SER A 124 16.16 -5.86 -1.55
N SER A 125 16.60 -6.43 -0.43
CA SER A 125 17.71 -7.38 -0.34
C SER A 125 17.59 -8.55 -1.33
N ASN A 126 16.37 -9.04 -1.59
CA ASN A 126 16.10 -10.16 -2.48
C ASN A 126 15.96 -9.79 -3.96
N ILE A 127 16.10 -8.50 -4.31
CA ILE A 127 15.86 -8.04 -5.68
C ILE A 127 16.82 -8.66 -6.69
N ASP A 128 18.08 -8.89 -6.29
CA ASP A 128 19.11 -9.47 -7.14
C ASP A 128 18.85 -10.96 -7.44
N CYS A 129 18.03 -11.60 -6.59
CA CYS A 129 17.57 -12.97 -6.76
C CYS A 129 16.20 -13.08 -7.46
N LEU A 130 15.62 -11.94 -7.88
CA LEU A 130 14.30 -11.87 -8.53
C LEU A 130 13.17 -12.51 -7.72
N VAL A 131 13.28 -12.50 -6.39
CA VAL A 131 12.20 -12.93 -5.48
C VAL A 131 11.16 -11.81 -5.38
N SER A 132 9.95 -12.15 -4.94
CA SER A 132 8.90 -11.17 -4.71
C SER A 132 9.31 -10.13 -3.67
N VAL A 133 9.04 -8.88 -3.98
CA VAL A 133 9.25 -7.69 -3.13
C VAL A 133 7.94 -6.91 -3.04
N GLY A 134 7.85 -5.91 -2.17
CA GLY A 134 6.59 -5.19 -1.96
C GLY A 134 6.74 -3.76 -1.49
N THR A 135 5.61 -3.07 -1.36
CA THR A 135 5.52 -1.76 -0.71
C THR A 135 4.47 -1.89 0.39
N ILE A 136 4.77 -1.49 1.62
CA ILE A 136 3.85 -1.59 2.75
C ILE A 136 3.44 -0.17 3.15
N PHE A 137 2.17 0.03 3.53
CA PHE A 137 1.71 1.33 3.99
C PHE A 137 0.62 1.23 5.07
N GLY A 138 0.62 2.23 5.94
CA GLY A 138 -0.38 2.48 6.97
C GLY A 138 -0.77 3.95 6.97
N ILE A 139 -2.07 4.22 6.98
CA ILE A 139 -2.63 5.56 6.94
C ILE A 139 -3.36 5.81 8.26
N TYR A 140 -2.98 6.88 8.93
CA TYR A 140 -3.62 7.41 10.14
C TYR A 140 -4.28 8.74 9.84
N ARG A 141 -5.28 9.10 10.64
CA ARG A 141 -5.78 10.48 10.70
C ARG A 141 -4.99 11.26 11.75
N LYS A 142 -4.57 12.49 11.44
CA LYS A 142 -3.99 13.40 12.43
C LYS A 142 -5.04 13.70 13.52
N LYS A 143 -4.64 13.57 14.78
CA LYS A 143 -5.52 13.78 15.95
C LYS A 143 -5.27 15.09 16.68
N SER A 144 -4.03 15.59 16.64
CA SER A 144 -3.66 16.86 17.26
C SER A 144 -4.27 18.04 16.50
N THR A 145 -4.51 19.14 17.20
CA THR A 145 -4.85 20.45 16.59
C THR A 145 -3.62 21.30 16.29
N ASP A 146 -2.47 20.94 16.88
CA ASP A 146 -1.21 21.66 16.76
C ASP A 146 -0.58 21.52 15.37
N GLU A 147 0.56 22.18 15.14
CA GLU A 147 1.34 21.99 13.92
C GLU A 147 1.75 20.51 13.75
N PRO A 148 1.73 19.96 12.52
CA PRO A 148 2.11 18.57 12.28
C PRO A 148 3.54 18.28 12.74
N SER A 149 3.72 17.18 13.46
CA SER A 149 5.02 16.77 13.98
C SER A 149 5.17 15.25 13.93
N GLU A 150 6.39 14.76 14.15
CA GLU A 150 6.69 13.32 14.23
C GLU A 150 5.81 12.58 15.25
N LYS A 151 5.37 13.26 16.31
CA LYS A 151 4.46 12.71 17.33
C LYS A 151 3.11 12.27 16.75
N ASP A 152 2.66 12.87 15.65
CA ASP A 152 1.40 12.50 15.01
C ASP A 152 1.46 11.12 14.34
N ALA A 153 2.66 10.60 14.07
CA ALA A 153 2.87 9.25 13.57
C ALA A 153 2.93 8.20 14.70
N LEU A 154 3.22 8.61 15.94
CA LEU A 154 3.33 7.74 17.11
C LEU A 154 1.95 7.35 17.67
N GLN A 155 1.13 6.74 16.82
CA GLN A 155 -0.21 6.26 17.15
C GLN A 155 -0.24 4.72 17.22
N PRO A 156 -1.04 4.12 18.11
CA PRO A 156 -1.22 2.68 18.11
C PRO A 156 -1.91 2.23 16.82
N GLY A 157 -1.52 1.07 16.28
CA GLY A 157 -2.04 0.53 15.00
C GLY A 157 -3.56 0.35 14.94
N ARG A 158 -4.25 0.26 16.09
CA ARG A 158 -5.73 0.30 16.16
C ARG A 158 -6.36 1.60 15.64
N ASN A 159 -5.56 2.64 15.43
CA ASN A 159 -6.00 3.93 14.90
C ASN A 159 -5.82 4.05 13.38
N LEU A 160 -5.35 3.00 12.70
CA LEU A 160 -5.25 2.98 11.24
C LEU A 160 -6.65 3.17 10.63
N VAL A 161 -6.76 4.07 9.66
CA VAL A 161 -7.99 4.27 8.88
C VAL A 161 -7.97 3.46 7.59
N ALA A 162 -6.77 3.17 7.08
CA ALA A 162 -6.52 2.28 5.97
C ALA A 162 -5.09 1.74 6.10
N ALA A 163 -4.86 0.52 5.65
CA ALA A 163 -3.53 -0.06 5.56
C ALA A 163 -3.49 -1.08 4.43
N GLY A 164 -2.31 -1.42 3.97
CA GLY A 164 -2.18 -2.37 2.88
C GLY A 164 -0.75 -2.60 2.47
N TYR A 165 -0.63 -3.41 1.43
CA TYR A 165 0.65 -3.62 0.76
C TYR A 165 0.43 -3.88 -0.72
N ALA A 166 1.39 -3.44 -1.52
CA ALA A 166 1.56 -3.89 -2.89
C ALA A 166 2.58 -5.03 -2.91
N LEU A 167 2.28 -6.09 -3.65
CA LEU A 167 3.16 -7.22 -3.89
C LEU A 167 3.59 -7.20 -5.35
N TYR A 168 4.89 -7.12 -5.60
CA TYR A 168 5.52 -7.18 -6.91
C TYR A 168 6.06 -8.60 -7.14
N GLY A 169 5.14 -9.53 -7.41
CA GLY A 169 5.47 -10.94 -7.67
C GLY A 169 5.35 -11.29 -9.16
N SER A 170 4.91 -12.52 -9.43
CA SER A 170 4.55 -12.96 -10.79
C SER A 170 3.45 -12.09 -11.42
N ALA A 171 2.53 -11.61 -10.59
CA ALA A 171 1.61 -10.53 -10.89
C ALA A 171 1.76 -9.43 -9.82
N THR A 172 1.33 -8.21 -10.16
CA THR A 172 1.31 -7.10 -9.20
C THR A 172 -0.05 -7.05 -8.53
N MET A 173 -0.07 -7.19 -7.21
CA MET A 173 -1.30 -7.18 -6.41
C MET A 173 -1.25 -6.04 -5.38
N LEU A 174 -2.39 -5.41 -5.11
CA LEU A 174 -2.58 -4.43 -4.06
C LEU A 174 -3.65 -4.96 -3.11
N VAL A 175 -3.26 -5.18 -1.86
CA VAL A 175 -4.17 -5.57 -0.78
C VAL A 175 -4.48 -4.33 0.04
N LEU A 176 -5.77 -4.00 0.15
CA LEU A 176 -6.27 -2.83 0.86
C LEU A 176 -7.21 -3.27 1.99
N ALA A 177 -6.86 -2.90 3.21
CA ALA A 177 -7.64 -3.09 4.41
C ALA A 177 -8.20 -1.74 4.90
N MET A 178 -9.51 -1.70 5.12
CA MET A 178 -10.25 -0.57 5.71
C MET A 178 -11.31 -1.11 6.67
N ASP A 179 -12.11 -0.24 7.28
CA ASP A 179 -13.20 -0.62 8.19
C ASP A 179 -14.21 -1.60 7.56
N CYS A 180 -14.37 -1.57 6.24
CA CYS A 180 -15.27 -2.46 5.50
C CYS A 180 -14.70 -3.86 5.20
N GLY A 181 -13.44 -4.13 5.58
CA GLY A 181 -12.77 -5.41 5.39
C GLY A 181 -11.50 -5.31 4.55
N VAL A 182 -11.09 -6.45 4.00
CA VAL A 182 -9.87 -6.59 3.18
C VAL A 182 -10.27 -6.94 1.75
N ASN A 183 -9.75 -6.18 0.78
CA ASN A 183 -9.99 -6.38 -0.64
C ASN A 183 -8.66 -6.49 -1.37
N CYS A 184 -8.61 -7.34 -2.39
CA CYS A 184 -7.42 -7.57 -3.20
C CYS A 184 -7.68 -7.14 -4.64
N PHE A 185 -6.77 -6.34 -5.17
CA PHE A 185 -6.81 -5.85 -6.55
C PHE A 185 -5.55 -6.29 -7.28
N MET A 186 -5.69 -6.78 -8.50
CA MET A 186 -4.57 -7.14 -9.37
C MET A 186 -4.40 -6.05 -10.42
N LEU A 187 -3.15 -5.61 -10.62
CA LEU A 187 -2.82 -4.66 -11.69
C LEU A 187 -2.85 -5.39 -13.01
N ASP A 188 -3.68 -4.93 -13.93
CA ASP A 188 -3.68 -5.35 -15.32
C ASP A 188 -2.71 -4.49 -16.13
N PRO A 189 -1.54 -5.02 -16.55
CA PRO A 189 -0.52 -4.25 -17.26
C PRO A 189 -0.84 -4.07 -18.75
N PHE A 190 -1.90 -4.70 -19.27
CA PHE A 190 -2.29 -4.62 -20.67
C PHE A 190 -3.73 -4.11 -20.79
N PRO A 191 -4.03 -3.14 -21.65
CA PRO A 191 -5.41 -2.69 -21.89
C PRO A 191 -6.27 -3.74 -22.60
N GLU A 192 -5.65 -4.81 -23.10
CA GLU A 192 -6.31 -6.02 -23.56
C GLU A 192 -6.29 -7.06 -22.43
N SER A 193 -7.30 -7.09 -21.58
CA SER A 193 -7.59 -8.34 -20.89
C SER A 193 -9.06 -8.73 -21.01
N LEU A 194 -9.23 -10.05 -21.14
CA LEU A 194 -10.41 -10.82 -20.77
C LEU A 194 -11.75 -10.24 -21.27
N ALA A 195 -12.20 -10.76 -22.42
CA ALA A 195 -13.48 -10.48 -23.09
C ALA A 195 -13.50 -9.36 -24.16
N GLY A 196 -12.35 -8.84 -24.60
CA GLY A 196 -12.27 -8.03 -25.83
C GLY A 196 -12.86 -6.62 -25.73
N VAL A 197 -13.04 -6.11 -24.52
CA VAL A 197 -13.46 -4.72 -24.26
C VAL A 197 -12.22 -3.92 -23.87
N SER A 198 -11.94 -2.83 -24.59
CA SER A 198 -10.83 -1.92 -24.29
C SER A 198 -11.13 -1.14 -22.99
N GLY A 199 -10.54 -1.57 -21.87
CA GLY A 199 -10.53 -0.82 -20.61
C GLY A 199 -9.46 0.27 -20.60
N PRO A 200 -9.51 1.23 -19.65
CA PRO A 200 -8.40 2.16 -19.44
C PRO A 200 -7.13 1.39 -19.05
N GLN A 201 -5.99 1.84 -19.57
CA GLN A 201 -4.70 1.19 -19.37
C GLN A 201 -4.27 1.19 -17.89
N ASP A 202 -3.57 0.12 -17.46
CA ASP A 202 -3.02 -0.05 -16.11
C ASP A 202 -4.08 -0.05 -15.00
N GLU A 203 -5.20 -0.75 -15.19
CA GLU A 203 -6.30 -0.74 -14.22
C GLU A 203 -6.13 -1.78 -13.10
N TRP A 204 -6.66 -1.47 -11.92
CA TRP A 204 -6.67 -2.37 -10.77
C TRP A 204 -7.99 -3.15 -10.74
N CYS A 205 -7.94 -4.42 -11.13
CA CYS A 205 -9.10 -5.30 -11.24
C CYS A 205 -9.29 -6.12 -9.96
N PRO A 206 -10.53 -6.45 -9.56
CA PRO A 206 -10.78 -7.25 -8.37
C PRO A 206 -10.26 -8.68 -8.58
N CYS A 207 -9.60 -9.26 -7.56
CA CYS A 207 -9.20 -10.65 -7.62
C CYS A 207 -10.43 -11.57 -7.60
N ALA A 208 -10.58 -12.45 -8.61
CA ALA A 208 -11.70 -13.39 -8.72
C ALA A 208 -11.81 -14.42 -7.56
N ALA A 209 -10.89 -14.41 -6.60
CA ALA A 209 -10.71 -15.45 -5.59
C ALA A 209 -10.83 -14.97 -4.13
N THR A 210 -11.55 -13.89 -3.83
CA THR A 210 -11.90 -13.55 -2.44
C THR A 210 -13.35 -13.89 -2.12
N PRO A 211 -13.67 -15.11 -1.66
CA PRO A 211 -14.80 -15.27 -0.77
C PRO A 211 -14.45 -14.50 0.50
N ALA A 212 -15.29 -13.52 0.87
CA ALA A 212 -15.28 -12.95 2.22
C ALA A 212 -15.71 -14.06 3.20
N GLN A 213 -14.78 -14.94 3.59
CA GLN A 213 -15.01 -15.94 4.62
C GLN A 213 -13.98 -15.78 5.73
N ARG A 214 -14.47 -15.24 6.86
CA ARG A 214 -13.87 -15.47 8.18
C ARG A 214 -13.75 -16.98 8.37
N SER A 215 -12.53 -17.51 8.31
CA SER A 215 -12.22 -18.78 8.98
C SER A 215 -11.70 -18.48 10.39
N PRO A 216 -12.26 -19.07 11.45
CA PRO A 216 -11.69 -18.95 12.79
C PRO A 216 -10.37 -19.74 12.81
N ALA A 217 -9.27 -19.05 13.11
CA ALA A 217 -7.98 -19.70 13.29
C ALA A 217 -8.07 -20.72 14.46
N HIS A 218 -7.88 -22.00 14.15
CA HIS A 218 -7.69 -23.05 15.14
C HIS A 218 -6.33 -22.82 15.82
N ARG A 219 -6.32 -22.38 17.08
CA ARG A 219 -5.11 -22.34 17.91
C ARG A 219 -4.93 -23.68 18.63
N SER A 220 -3.82 -24.34 18.39
CA SER A 220 -3.29 -25.38 19.28
C SER A 220 -2.69 -24.74 20.53
N PRO A 221 -3.03 -25.20 21.75
CA PRO A 221 -2.49 -24.63 22.98
C PRO A 221 -1.06 -25.12 23.24
N HIS A 222 -0.11 -24.19 23.32
CA HIS A 222 1.16 -24.40 24.01
C HIS A 222 0.95 -24.18 25.52
N PRO A 223 1.34 -25.11 26.40
CA PRO A 223 1.16 -24.95 27.84
C PRO A 223 2.31 -24.11 28.39
N GLY A 224 2.07 -22.83 28.70
CA GLY A 224 3.13 -22.00 29.30
C GLY A 224 2.83 -20.52 29.56
N LEU A 225 1.78 -19.94 28.98
CA LEU A 225 1.36 -18.57 29.32
C LEU A 225 -0.05 -18.60 29.92
N GLY A 226 -0.20 -17.98 31.08
CA GLY A 226 -1.46 -17.86 31.81
C GLY A 226 -2.58 -17.18 31.02
N ASP A 227 -3.79 -17.29 31.59
CA ASP A 227 -5.08 -17.05 30.96
C ASP A 227 -5.25 -15.72 30.19
N PRO A 228 -6.12 -15.69 29.16
CA PRO A 228 -6.05 -14.74 28.07
C PRO A 228 -6.86 -13.46 28.33
N VAL A 229 -6.19 -12.31 28.24
CA VAL A 229 -6.86 -11.04 27.93
C VAL A 229 -7.29 -11.10 26.46
N ARG A 230 -8.57 -10.82 26.19
CA ARG A 230 -9.14 -10.69 24.82
C ARG A 230 -8.28 -9.71 24.00
N SER A 231 -7.42 -10.25 23.13
CA SER A 231 -6.53 -9.48 22.27
C SER A 231 -6.88 -9.76 20.82
N SER A 232 -7.69 -8.88 20.25
CA SER A 232 -7.75 -8.63 18.81
C SER A 232 -6.57 -7.73 18.45
N SER A 233 -5.41 -8.33 18.20
CA SER A 233 -4.21 -7.61 17.79
C SER A 233 -3.60 -8.34 16.60
N LEU A 234 -3.75 -7.76 15.41
CA LEU A 234 -2.79 -7.94 14.32
C LEU A 234 -1.45 -7.43 14.87
N HIS A 235 -0.52 -8.34 15.16
CA HIS A 235 0.86 -7.99 15.48
C HIS A 235 1.54 -7.57 14.18
N LEU A 236 1.54 -6.27 13.93
CA LEU A 236 2.46 -5.62 12.99
C LEU A 236 3.78 -5.44 13.74
N SER A 237 4.56 -6.52 13.83
CA SER A 237 5.86 -6.55 14.52
C SER A 237 6.99 -6.36 13.53
N PHE A 238 6.97 -5.27 12.76
CA PHE A 238 8.10 -4.78 11.95
C PHE A 238 7.85 -3.30 11.67
N LEU A 239 8.00 -2.46 12.71
CA LEU A 239 8.11 -1.00 12.64
C LEU A 239 8.27 -0.44 14.06
N VAL A 240 9.34 -0.82 14.75
CA VAL A 240 9.97 -0.07 15.85
C VAL A 240 11.46 -0.40 15.84
#